data_AF-A0A538UCN9-F1
#
_entry.id   AF-A0A538UCN9-F1
#
_cell.length_a   1.000
_cell.length_b   1.000
_cell.length_c   1.000
_cell.angle_alpha   90.00
_cell.angle_beta   90.00
_cell.angle_gamma   90.00
#
_symmetry.space_group_name_H-M   'P 1'
#
loop_
_entity.id
_entity.type
_entity.pdbx_description
1 polymer ?
#
loop_
_entity_poly.entity_id
_entity_poly.type
_entity_poly.pdbx_seq_one_letter_code
_entity_poly.pdbx_strand_id
1 'polypeptide(L)'
;MQFLASWSELSAFDLLRLLAPPGFLIAALLLPGVRVARVAALGVALAIPLLHELGTSPPLTAAWSALWLLVAWAAGAREGAARRPLAHPRGRVEAGTVGMLLGLALLALLVVAVARQDLSPEDARRASLGALILSLGLIHLMMRGHARRAGVSFASLGLGLQVLDGAARAAQVPQTLPQGGAVLIATAIAVALAMRVAASRERLAGTAWVSDAHDLHD
;
A
#
# COMPACT_ATOMS: atom_id res chain seq x y z
N MET A 1 -13.20 12.41 19.69
CA MET A 1 -14.49 11.68 19.59
C MET A 1 -15.14 11.76 18.21
N GLN A 2 -14.92 12.82 17.40
CA GLN A 2 -15.49 12.95 16.04
C GLN A 2 -15.11 11.83 15.05
N PHE A 3 -13.90 11.25 15.12
CA PHE A 3 -13.50 10.16 14.22
C PHE A 3 -14.35 8.89 14.41
N LEU A 4 -14.51 8.38 15.64
CA LEU A 4 -15.33 7.18 15.85
C LEU A 4 -16.81 7.42 15.51
N ALA A 5 -17.31 8.62 15.83
CA ALA A 5 -18.67 9.02 15.47
C ALA A 5 -18.90 9.02 13.95
N SER A 6 -17.92 9.46 13.16
CA SER A 6 -18.05 9.45 11.70
C SER A 6 -18.14 8.05 11.10
N TRP A 7 -17.61 7.02 11.76
CA TRP A 7 -17.78 5.64 11.29
C TRP A 7 -19.10 5.01 11.72
N SER A 8 -19.64 5.38 12.89
CA SER A 8 -20.86 4.78 13.45
C SER A 8 -22.15 5.20 12.75
N GLU A 9 -22.15 6.33 12.05
CA GLU A 9 -23.33 6.86 11.35
C GLU A 9 -23.51 6.28 9.93
N LEU A 10 -22.59 5.43 9.47
CA LEU A 10 -22.62 4.87 8.12
C LEU A 10 -23.63 3.72 7.98
N SER A 11 -24.20 3.60 6.79
CA SER A 11 -24.92 2.40 6.40
C SER A 11 -23.97 1.18 6.37
N ALA A 12 -24.51 -0.02 6.58
CA ALA A 12 -23.72 -1.25 6.49
C ALA A 12 -23.04 -1.43 5.12
N PHE A 13 -23.71 -0.96 4.05
CA PHE A 13 -23.16 -0.98 2.71
C PHE A 13 -21.96 -0.04 2.55
N ASP A 14 -22.06 1.19 3.04
CA ASP A 14 -20.96 2.16 2.98
C ASP A 14 -19.78 1.71 3.82
N LEU A 15 -20.05 1.14 4.99
CA LEU A 15 -19.02 0.58 5.85
C LEU A 15 -18.28 -0.57 5.12
N LEU A 16 -19.01 -1.50 4.50
CA LEU A 16 -18.41 -2.58 3.72
C LEU A 16 -17.58 -2.06 2.54
N ARG A 17 -18.12 -1.09 1.79
CA ARG A 17 -17.46 -0.44 0.66
C ARG A 17 -16.13 0.22 1.07
N LEU A 18 -16.13 0.94 2.20
CA LEU A 18 -14.97 1.59 2.76
C LEU A 18 -13.93 0.61 3.32
N LEU A 19 -14.40 -0.47 3.96
CA LEU A 19 -13.54 -1.47 4.59
C LEU A 19 -13.06 -2.55 3.61
N ALA A 20 -13.62 -2.65 2.41
CA ALA A 20 -13.22 -3.66 1.43
C ALA A 20 -11.72 -3.56 1.06
N PRO A 21 -11.17 -2.41 0.62
CA PRO A 21 -9.73 -2.30 0.35
C PRO A 21 -8.84 -2.69 1.55
N PRO A 22 -8.99 -2.09 2.76
CA PRO A 22 -8.16 -2.48 3.90
C PRO A 22 -8.38 -3.93 4.33
N GLY A 23 -9.59 -4.48 4.19
CA GLY A 23 -9.88 -5.90 4.45
C GLY A 23 -9.05 -6.84 3.57
N PHE A 24 -8.96 -6.55 2.26
CA PHE A 24 -8.07 -7.30 1.37
C PHE A 24 -6.59 -7.12 1.73
N LEU A 25 -6.17 -5.92 2.13
CA LEU A 25 -4.80 -5.68 2.58
C LEU A 25 -4.46 -6.43 3.87
N ILE A 26 -5.40 -6.51 4.82
CA ILE A 26 -5.26 -7.32 6.04
C ILE A 26 -5.14 -8.80 5.68
N ALA A 27 -5.95 -9.31 4.75
CA ALA A 27 -5.85 -10.69 4.28
C ALA A 27 -4.47 -10.97 3.66
N ALA A 28 -3.98 -10.06 2.79
CA ALA A 28 -2.63 -10.15 2.23
C ALA A 28 -1.56 -10.09 3.32
N LEU A 29 -1.76 -9.28 4.35
CA LEU A 29 -0.83 -9.10 5.45
C LEU A 29 -0.70 -10.32 6.34
N LEU A 30 -1.82 -10.96 6.69
CA LEU A 30 -1.87 -12.04 7.66
C LEU A 30 -1.66 -13.41 7.02
N LEU A 31 -2.19 -13.64 5.82
CA LEU A 31 -2.14 -14.96 5.20
C LEU A 31 -0.94 -15.07 4.25
N PRO A 32 -0.09 -16.11 4.37
CA PRO A 32 1.03 -16.32 3.45
C PRO A 32 0.53 -16.81 2.08
N GLY A 33 1.37 -16.71 1.05
CA GLY A 33 1.10 -17.28 -0.26
C GLY A 33 0.83 -16.27 -1.37
N VAL A 34 1.47 -16.51 -2.52
CA VAL A 34 1.29 -15.77 -3.78
C VAL A 34 -0.18 -15.70 -4.26
N ARG A 35 -0.98 -16.74 -4.02
CA ARG A 35 -2.40 -16.76 -4.39
C ARG A 35 -3.22 -15.77 -3.55
N VAL A 36 -2.95 -15.70 -2.25
CA VAL A 36 -3.62 -14.74 -1.35
C VAL A 36 -3.26 -13.32 -1.77
N ALA A 37 -1.97 -13.03 -1.98
CA ALA A 37 -1.51 -11.72 -2.41
C ALA A 37 -2.16 -11.27 -3.73
N ARG A 38 -2.28 -12.18 -4.70
CA ARG A 38 -2.98 -11.94 -5.96
C ARG A 38 -4.47 -11.66 -5.75
N VAL A 39 -5.17 -12.51 -5.00
CA VAL A 39 -6.62 -12.34 -4.74
C VAL A 39 -6.89 -11.04 -4.01
N ALA A 40 -6.08 -10.71 -3.01
CA ALA A 40 -6.17 -9.43 -2.30
C ALA A 40 -5.97 -8.25 -3.24
N ALA A 41 -4.93 -8.26 -4.09
CA ALA A 41 -4.68 -7.20 -5.05
C ALA A 41 -5.81 -7.05 -6.09
N LEU A 42 -6.40 -8.17 -6.55
CA LEU A 42 -7.60 -8.15 -7.40
C LEU A 42 -8.81 -7.56 -6.65
N GLY A 43 -9.01 -7.94 -5.39
CA GLY A 43 -10.07 -7.41 -4.54
C GLY A 43 -9.95 -5.90 -4.38
N VAL A 44 -8.74 -5.38 -4.14
CA VAL A 44 -8.48 -3.93 -4.10
C VAL A 44 -8.76 -3.28 -5.46
N ALA A 45 -8.29 -3.87 -6.57
CA ALA A 45 -8.56 -3.36 -7.91
C ALA A 45 -10.06 -3.22 -8.21
N LEU A 46 -10.87 -4.17 -7.76
CA LEU A 46 -12.33 -4.17 -7.93
C LEU A 46 -13.05 -3.20 -6.96
N ALA A 47 -12.47 -2.96 -5.78
CA ALA A 47 -13.04 -2.04 -4.80
C ALA A 47 -12.78 -0.57 -5.12
N ILE A 48 -11.67 -0.25 -5.81
CA ILE A 48 -11.28 1.14 -6.13
C ILE A 48 -12.36 1.94 -6.87
N PRO A 49 -13.04 1.41 -7.91
CA PRO A 49 -14.12 2.14 -8.60
C PRO A 49 -15.28 2.53 -7.68
N LEU A 50 -15.49 1.79 -6.58
CA LEU A 50 -16.52 2.04 -5.60
C LEU A 50 -16.05 2.99 -4.49
N LEU A 51 -14.77 3.37 -4.45
CA LEU A 51 -14.20 4.16 -3.38
C LEU A 51 -14.28 5.67 -3.69
N HIS A 52 -15.42 6.28 -3.39
CA HIS A 52 -15.65 7.72 -3.56
C HIS A 52 -14.63 8.59 -2.81
N GLU A 53 -14.10 8.08 -1.70
CA GLU A 53 -13.09 8.70 -0.84
C GLU A 53 -11.73 8.80 -1.53
N LEU A 54 -11.54 8.08 -2.63
CA LEU A 54 -10.40 8.34 -3.50
C LEU A 54 -10.52 9.75 -4.09
N GLY A 55 -11.74 10.22 -4.39
CA GLY A 55 -12.13 11.55 -4.87
C GLY A 55 -11.48 11.97 -6.19
N THR A 56 -11.07 11.00 -7.01
CA THR A 56 -10.36 11.23 -8.27
C THR A 56 -11.32 11.36 -9.45
N SER A 57 -10.83 11.88 -10.58
CA SER A 57 -11.57 11.79 -11.85
C SER A 57 -11.69 10.34 -12.33
N PRO A 58 -12.73 9.96 -13.09
CA PRO A 58 -12.91 8.59 -13.58
C PRO A 58 -11.68 7.98 -14.29
N PRO A 59 -10.92 8.73 -15.14
CA PRO A 59 -9.69 8.21 -15.73
C PRO A 59 -8.61 7.87 -14.69
N LEU A 60 -8.49 8.67 -13.63
CA LEU A 60 -7.50 8.44 -12.58
C LEU A 60 -7.91 7.24 -11.71
N THR A 61 -9.20 7.08 -11.41
CA THR A 61 -9.75 5.87 -10.75
C THR A 61 -9.46 4.61 -11.58
N ALA A 62 -9.67 4.67 -12.89
CA ALA A 62 -9.37 3.57 -13.80
C ALA A 62 -7.87 3.25 -13.83
N ALA A 63 -7.00 4.27 -13.83
CA ALA A 63 -5.56 4.10 -13.79
C ALA A 63 -5.06 3.48 -12.47
N TRP A 64 -5.66 3.86 -11.32
CA TRP A 64 -5.43 3.21 -10.04
C TRP A 64 -5.83 1.73 -10.07
N SER A 65 -7.01 1.44 -10.63
CA SER A 65 -7.48 0.05 -10.79
C SER A 65 -6.52 -0.75 -11.68
N ALA A 66 -6.06 -0.17 -12.80
CA ALA A 66 -5.09 -0.79 -13.69
C ALA A 66 -3.73 -1.07 -13.01
N LEU A 67 -3.24 -0.14 -12.18
CA LEU A 67 -2.03 -0.37 -11.39
C LEU A 67 -2.20 -1.55 -10.44
N TRP A 68 -3.35 -1.68 -9.77
CA TRP A 68 -3.62 -2.83 -8.89
C TRP A 68 -3.78 -4.15 -9.65
N LEU A 69 -4.33 -4.13 -10.86
CA LEU A 69 -4.34 -5.30 -11.75
C LEU A 69 -2.92 -5.72 -12.15
N LEU A 70 -2.03 -4.77 -12.43
CA LEU A 70 -0.61 -5.03 -12.70
C LEU A 70 0.06 -5.66 -11.46
N VAL A 71 -0.20 -5.12 -10.27
CA VAL A 71 0.31 -5.66 -9.00
C VAL A 71 -0.20 -7.08 -8.77
N ALA A 72 -1.49 -7.35 -9.02
CA ALA A 72 -2.08 -8.68 -8.91
C ALA A 72 -1.45 -9.68 -9.89
N TRP A 73 -1.21 -9.25 -11.14
CA TRP A 73 -0.54 -10.06 -12.14
C TRP A 73 0.89 -10.41 -11.71
N ALA A 74 1.66 -9.41 -11.25
CA ALA A 74 3.02 -9.61 -10.79
C ALA A 74 3.11 -10.49 -9.53
N ALA A 75 2.19 -10.32 -8.58
CA ALA A 75 2.11 -11.16 -7.38
C ALA A 75 1.82 -12.64 -7.70
N GLY A 76 1.12 -12.90 -8.80
CA GLY A 76 0.79 -14.25 -9.27
C GLY A 76 1.78 -14.90 -10.23
N ALA A 77 2.82 -14.18 -10.67
CA ALA A 77 3.82 -14.74 -11.56
C ALA A 77 4.54 -15.89 -10.84
N ARG A 78 4.67 -17.05 -11.50
CA ARG A 78 5.33 -18.24 -10.92
C ARG A 78 6.77 -17.91 -10.51
N GLU A 79 7.21 -18.49 -9.40
CA GLU A 79 8.62 -18.57 -9.04
C GLU A 79 9.37 -19.28 -10.17
N GLY A 80 10.29 -18.57 -10.82
CA GLY A 80 11.32 -19.26 -11.59
C GLY A 80 12.17 -20.00 -10.58
N ALA A 81 12.34 -21.32 -10.74
CA ALA A 81 13.02 -22.22 -9.80
C ALA A 81 14.25 -21.58 -9.15
N ALA A 82 14.06 -20.97 -7.98
CA ALA A 82 15.15 -20.36 -7.24
C ALA A 82 16.02 -21.50 -6.71
N ARG A 83 17.31 -21.49 -7.09
CA ARG A 83 18.28 -22.46 -6.56
C ARG A 83 18.38 -22.24 -5.05
N ARG A 84 18.32 -23.34 -4.28
CA ARG A 84 18.41 -23.34 -2.81
C ARG A 84 19.56 -22.43 -2.33
N PRO A 85 19.35 -21.56 -1.33
CA PRO A 85 20.36 -20.63 -0.85
C PRO A 85 21.54 -21.35 -0.17
N LEU A 86 22.75 -20.88 -0.45
CA LEU A 86 23.98 -21.25 0.27
C LEU A 86 24.26 -20.18 1.33
N ALA A 87 24.01 -20.55 2.60
CA ALA A 87 24.40 -19.87 3.85
C ALA A 87 23.85 -18.46 4.15
N HIS A 88 23.62 -18.20 5.45
CA HIS A 88 23.21 -16.92 6.04
C HIS A 88 24.37 -15.90 6.11
N PRO A 89 24.23 -14.67 5.57
CA PRO A 89 25.02 -13.54 6.00
C PRO A 89 24.34 -12.87 7.20
N ARG A 90 24.98 -12.97 8.36
CA ARG A 90 24.69 -12.12 9.52
C ARG A 90 25.14 -10.69 9.17
N GLY A 91 24.25 -9.70 9.27
CA GLY A 91 24.66 -8.30 9.43
C GLY A 91 24.12 -7.22 8.48
N ARG A 92 22.92 -7.36 7.87
CA ARG A 92 22.36 -6.31 6.98
C ARG A 92 21.07 -5.64 7.49
N VAL A 93 20.92 -5.57 8.82
CA VAL A 93 19.71 -5.06 9.51
C VAL A 93 19.72 -3.53 9.70
N GLU A 94 20.87 -2.87 9.62
CA GLU A 94 21.02 -1.49 10.10
C GLU A 94 20.37 -0.41 9.21
N ALA A 95 20.55 -0.47 7.89
CA ALA A 95 19.96 0.53 6.97
C ALA A 95 18.43 0.42 6.87
N GLY A 96 17.89 -0.80 6.97
CA GLY A 96 16.44 -1.04 6.98
C GLY A 96 15.79 -0.50 8.25
N THR A 97 16.46 -0.65 9.40
CA THR A 97 15.93 -0.21 10.70
C THR A 97 15.86 1.31 10.81
N VAL A 98 16.86 2.05 10.32
CA VAL A 98 16.84 3.53 10.35
C VAL A 98 15.76 4.09 9.42
N GLY A 99 15.66 3.60 8.19
CA GLY A 99 14.60 4.00 7.26
C GLY A 99 13.20 3.66 7.79
N MET A 100 13.07 2.54 8.50
CA MET A 100 11.83 2.08 9.14
C MET A 100 11.41 2.95 10.32
N LEU A 101 12.33 3.27 11.24
CA LEU A 101 12.07 4.18 12.35
C LEU A 101 11.69 5.57 11.85
N LEU A 102 12.37 6.05 10.81
CA LEU A 102 12.04 7.31 10.15
C LEU A 102 10.65 7.25 9.51
N GLY A 103 10.31 6.18 8.80
CA GLY A 103 8.99 5.99 8.19
C GLY A 103 7.86 5.95 9.21
N LEU A 104 8.05 5.25 10.34
CA LEU A 104 7.08 5.23 11.44
C LEU A 104 6.95 6.59 12.13
N ALA A 105 8.07 7.30 12.34
CA ALA A 105 8.03 8.65 12.90
C ALA A 105 7.28 9.61 11.97
N LEU A 106 7.54 9.56 10.66
CA LEU A 106 6.82 10.37 9.67
C LEU A 106 5.33 10.02 9.61
N LEU A 107 4.97 8.73 9.68
CA LEU A 107 3.56 8.32 9.75
C LEU A 107 2.90 8.83 11.04
N ALA A 108 3.56 8.70 12.19
CA ALA A 108 3.03 9.20 13.46
C ALA A 108 2.82 10.72 13.43
N LEU A 109 3.80 11.47 12.88
CA LEU A 109 3.68 12.91 12.69
C LEU A 109 2.52 13.25 11.74
N LEU A 110 2.33 12.50 10.67
CA LEU A 110 1.21 12.68 9.74
C LEU A 110 -0.14 12.43 10.42
N VAL A 111 -0.28 11.34 11.18
CA VAL A 111 -1.50 11.03 11.93
C VAL A 111 -1.80 12.11 12.96
N VAL A 112 -0.80 12.59 13.69
CA VAL A 112 -0.95 13.70 14.66
C VAL A 112 -1.34 14.99 13.95
N ALA A 113 -0.73 15.31 12.81
CA ALA A 113 -1.06 16.50 12.04
C ALA A 113 -2.51 16.47 11.55
N VAL A 114 -2.96 15.34 11.02
CA VAL A 114 -4.36 15.11 10.61
C VAL A 114 -5.31 15.22 11.81
N ALA A 115 -4.97 14.61 12.94
CA ALA A 115 -5.81 14.61 14.14
C ALA A 115 -5.98 16.01 14.77
N ARG A 116 -5.10 16.97 14.44
CA ARG A 116 -5.17 18.36 14.88
C ARG A 116 -6.01 19.25 13.96
N GLN A 117 -6.39 18.76 12.78
CA GLN A 117 -7.23 19.52 11.85
C GLN A 117 -8.69 19.46 12.28
N ASP A 118 -9.38 20.60 12.19
CA ASP A 118 -10.83 20.67 12.35
C ASP A 118 -11.48 20.26 11.02
N LEU A 119 -11.73 18.95 10.88
CA LEU A 119 -12.24 18.35 9.65
C LEU A 119 -13.73 18.09 9.76
N SER A 120 -14.42 18.22 8.62
CA SER A 120 -15.78 17.70 8.49
C SER A 120 -15.79 16.19 8.79
N PRO A 121 -16.91 15.59 9.24
CA PRO A 121 -16.99 14.15 9.49
C PRO A 121 -16.60 13.29 8.28
N GLU A 122 -16.89 13.77 7.07
CA GLU A 122 -16.53 13.11 5.81
C GLU A 122 -15.03 13.17 5.53
N ASP A 123 -14.40 14.33 5.70
CA ASP A 123 -12.96 14.48 5.52
C ASP A 123 -12.16 13.77 6.60
N ALA A 124 -12.66 13.75 7.84
CA ALA A 124 -12.09 12.96 8.93
C ALA A 124 -12.13 11.47 8.58
N ARG A 125 -13.26 10.95 8.09
CA ARG A 125 -13.39 9.56 7.65
C ARG A 125 -12.42 9.23 6.53
N ARG A 126 -12.36 10.07 5.49
CA ARG A 126 -11.40 9.95 4.39
C ARG A 126 -9.97 9.94 4.90
N ALA A 127 -9.61 10.85 5.79
CA ALA A 127 -8.28 10.94 6.36
C ALA A 127 -7.91 9.69 7.19
N SER A 128 -8.84 9.19 8.01
CA SER A 128 -8.63 7.95 8.76
C SER A 128 -8.50 6.71 7.87
N LEU A 129 -9.27 6.62 6.79
CA LEU A 129 -9.14 5.55 5.81
C LEU A 129 -7.75 5.59 5.13
N GLY A 130 -7.33 6.78 4.69
CA GLY A 130 -6.02 6.96 4.08
C GLY A 130 -4.88 6.56 5.03
N ALA A 131 -4.96 6.99 6.29
CA ALA A 131 -4.02 6.62 7.34
C ALA A 131 -4.00 5.11 7.63
N LEU A 132 -5.17 4.45 7.67
CA LEU A 132 -5.28 3.00 7.85
C LEU A 132 -4.58 2.25 6.70
N ILE A 133 -4.90 2.59 5.45
CA ILE A 133 -4.30 1.96 4.26
C ILE A 133 -2.78 2.16 4.24
N LEU A 134 -2.32 3.38 4.56
CA LEU A 134 -0.89 3.68 4.69
C LEU A 134 -0.22 2.83 5.77
N SER A 135 -0.84 2.74 6.94
CA SER A 135 -0.33 1.94 8.05
C SER A 135 -0.25 0.46 7.66
N LEU A 136 -1.28 -0.08 7.01
CA LEU A 136 -1.27 -1.45 6.50
C LEU A 136 -0.17 -1.67 5.46
N GLY A 137 0.06 -0.71 4.55
CA GLY A 137 1.16 -0.76 3.59
C GLY A 137 2.54 -0.79 4.26
N LEU A 138 2.75 0.04 5.28
CA LEU A 138 3.99 0.06 6.05
C LEU A 138 4.19 -1.23 6.85
N ILE A 139 3.17 -1.69 7.57
CA ILE A 139 3.23 -2.95 8.34
C ILE A 139 3.49 -4.11 7.38
N HIS A 140 2.87 -4.13 6.20
CA HIS A 140 3.13 -5.15 5.19
C HIS A 140 4.58 -5.14 4.69
N LEU A 141 5.17 -3.95 4.52
CA LEU A 141 6.59 -3.82 4.19
C LEU A 141 7.50 -4.30 5.34
N MET A 142 7.09 -4.08 6.60
CA MET A 142 7.86 -4.46 7.80
C MET A 142 7.81 -5.96 8.09
N MET A 143 6.64 -6.59 7.93
CA MET A 143 6.43 -7.98 8.37
C MET A 143 6.94 -9.02 7.38
N ARG A 144 7.21 -8.66 6.12
CA ARG A 144 7.52 -9.64 5.08
C ARG A 144 8.71 -9.19 4.22
N GLY A 145 9.83 -9.90 4.36
CA GLY A 145 11.06 -9.71 3.58
C GLY A 145 10.94 -10.06 2.09
N HIS A 146 9.74 -10.43 1.61
CA HIS A 146 9.53 -10.89 0.24
C HIS A 146 9.49 -9.75 -0.77
N ALA A 147 10.56 -9.63 -1.55
CA ALA A 147 10.73 -8.57 -2.54
C ALA A 147 9.57 -8.49 -3.57
N ARG A 148 8.95 -9.63 -3.96
CA ARG A 148 7.77 -9.62 -4.85
C ARG A 148 6.52 -9.02 -4.22
N ARG A 149 6.39 -9.12 -2.90
CA ARG A 149 5.23 -8.64 -2.15
C ARG A 149 5.33 -7.16 -1.79
N ALA A 150 6.53 -6.60 -1.87
CA ALA A 150 6.76 -5.16 -1.74
C ALA A 150 5.90 -4.35 -2.72
N GLY A 151 5.56 -4.89 -3.89
CA GLY A 151 4.65 -4.24 -4.84
C GLY A 151 3.27 -3.95 -4.24
N VAL A 152 2.70 -4.89 -3.47
CA VAL A 152 1.43 -4.68 -2.74
C VAL A 152 1.61 -3.62 -1.66
N SER A 153 2.73 -3.63 -0.94
CA SER A 153 3.02 -2.60 0.07
C SER A 153 3.10 -1.20 -0.55
N PHE A 154 3.92 -1.01 -1.58
CA PHE A 154 4.07 0.30 -2.23
C PHE A 154 2.77 0.78 -2.88
N ALA A 155 2.01 -0.11 -3.52
CA ALA A 155 0.70 0.22 -4.05
C ALA A 155 -0.29 0.65 -2.94
N SER A 156 -0.24 0.00 -1.77
CA SER A 156 -1.03 0.38 -0.59
C SER A 156 -0.62 1.75 -0.06
N LEU A 157 0.68 2.00 0.09
CA LEU A 157 1.19 3.31 0.52
C LEU A 157 0.70 4.42 -0.41
N GLY A 158 0.82 4.21 -1.71
CA GLY A 158 0.35 5.15 -2.73
C GLY A 158 -1.15 5.40 -2.67
N LEU A 159 -1.94 4.34 -2.53
CA LEU A 159 -3.40 4.44 -2.43
C LEU A 159 -3.81 5.24 -1.18
N GLY A 160 -3.20 4.94 -0.03
CA GLY A 160 -3.46 5.67 1.20
C GLY A 160 -3.03 7.14 1.12
N LEU A 161 -1.90 7.44 0.47
CA LEU A 161 -1.49 8.82 0.17
C LEU A 161 -2.49 9.54 -0.72
N GLN A 162 -3.02 8.90 -1.76
CA GLN A 162 -4.01 9.53 -2.65
C GLN A 162 -5.29 9.89 -1.89
N VAL A 163 -5.74 9.02 -0.98
CA VAL A 163 -6.89 9.27 -0.12
C VAL A 163 -6.62 10.44 0.83
N LEU A 164 -5.44 10.47 1.48
CA LEU A 164 -5.03 11.57 2.37
C LEU A 164 -4.88 12.92 1.64
N ASP A 165 -4.26 12.91 0.47
CA ASP A 165 -4.07 14.07 -0.39
C ASP A 165 -5.42 14.70 -0.77
N GLY A 166 -6.43 13.86 -0.99
CA GLY A 166 -7.79 14.32 -1.17
C GLY A 166 -8.44 14.96 0.06
N ALA A 167 -8.22 14.42 1.26
CA ALA A 167 -8.70 15.02 2.51
C ALA A 167 -7.98 16.36 2.82
N ALA A 168 -6.67 16.41 2.63
CA ALA A 168 -5.87 17.61 2.85
C ALA A 168 -6.28 18.76 1.91
N ARG A 169 -6.59 18.46 0.65
CA ARG A 169 -7.11 19.46 -0.30
C ARG A 169 -8.49 19.98 0.05
N ALA A 170 -9.41 19.09 0.46
CA ALA A 170 -10.74 19.49 0.90
C ALA A 170 -10.69 20.48 2.08
N ALA A 171 -9.71 20.30 2.98
CA ALA A 171 -9.46 21.21 4.10
C ALA A 171 -8.81 22.55 3.69
N GLN A 172 -8.01 22.59 2.62
CA GLN A 172 -7.28 23.80 2.20
C GLN A 172 -8.03 24.68 1.20
N VAL A 173 -8.76 24.08 0.25
CA VAL A 173 -9.46 24.81 -0.82
C VAL A 173 -10.82 24.16 -1.10
N PRO A 174 -11.90 24.67 -0.49
CA PRO A 174 -13.24 24.18 -0.75
C PRO A 174 -13.58 24.26 -2.25
N GLN A 175 -14.15 23.20 -2.82
CA GLN A 175 -14.70 23.14 -4.19
C GLN A 175 -13.72 23.12 -5.39
N THR A 176 -12.44 22.78 -5.21
CA THR A 176 -11.54 22.54 -6.37
C THR A 176 -11.44 21.05 -6.75
N LEU A 177 -12.13 20.67 -7.84
CA LEU A 177 -11.89 19.44 -8.62
C LEU A 177 -10.83 19.75 -9.72
N PRO A 178 -10.07 18.80 -10.33
CA PRO A 178 -9.79 17.40 -10.01
C PRO A 178 -8.32 17.17 -9.58
N GLN A 179 -7.97 15.91 -9.32
CA GLN A 179 -6.72 15.50 -8.70
C GLN A 179 -5.49 15.50 -9.60
N GLY A 180 -4.33 15.79 -9.01
CA GLY A 180 -3.03 15.55 -9.64
C GLY A 180 -2.68 14.06 -9.64
N GLY A 181 -2.40 13.50 -10.82
CA GLY A 181 -1.92 12.12 -10.97
C GLY A 181 -0.50 11.88 -10.43
N ALA A 182 0.11 12.86 -9.75
CA ALA A 182 1.48 12.79 -9.24
C ALA A 182 1.66 11.64 -8.23
N VAL A 183 0.70 11.43 -7.32
CA VAL A 183 0.75 10.31 -6.36
C VAL A 183 0.69 8.98 -7.10
N LEU A 184 -0.19 8.83 -8.09
CA LEU A 184 -0.25 7.64 -8.94
C LEU A 184 1.07 7.41 -9.68
N ILE A 185 1.64 8.44 -10.30
CA ILE A 185 2.92 8.34 -11.03
C ILE A 185 4.06 7.92 -10.09
N ALA A 186 4.18 8.59 -8.94
CA ALA A 186 5.19 8.26 -7.93
C ALA A 186 5.02 6.81 -7.43
N THR A 187 3.78 6.38 -7.22
CA THR A 187 3.46 5.01 -6.81
C THR A 187 3.81 4.00 -7.90
N ALA A 188 3.46 4.28 -9.16
CA ALA A 188 3.81 3.42 -10.29
C ALA A 188 5.33 3.26 -10.42
N ILE A 189 6.09 4.34 -10.27
CA ILE A 189 7.56 4.31 -10.26
C ILE A 189 8.07 3.46 -9.09
N ALA A 190 7.58 3.69 -7.87
CA ALA A 190 8.00 2.95 -6.69
C ALA A 190 7.72 1.44 -6.83
N VAL A 191 6.52 1.09 -7.30
CA VAL A 191 6.13 -0.30 -7.60
C VAL A 191 7.03 -0.91 -8.66
N ALA A 192 7.28 -0.21 -9.78
CA ALA A 192 8.14 -0.70 -10.85
C ALA A 192 9.59 -0.91 -10.38
N LEU A 193 10.13 0.01 -9.57
CA LEU A 193 11.46 -0.12 -8.97
C LEU A 193 11.51 -1.31 -8.02
N ALA A 194 10.52 -1.48 -7.14
CA ALA A 194 10.44 -2.62 -6.23
C ALA A 194 10.41 -3.95 -7.00
N MET A 195 9.57 -4.05 -8.04
CA MET A 195 9.51 -5.23 -8.91
C MET A 195 10.83 -5.49 -9.63
N ARG A 196 11.49 -4.44 -10.14
CA ARG A 196 12.80 -4.56 -10.81
C ARG A 196 13.89 -5.04 -9.86
N VAL A 197 13.90 -4.55 -8.61
CA VAL A 197 14.83 -5.00 -7.57
C VAL A 197 14.54 -6.46 -7.21
N ALA A 198 13.27 -6.84 -7.03
CA ALA A 198 12.87 -8.21 -6.74
C ALA A 198 13.34 -9.18 -7.85
N ALA A 199 13.04 -8.87 -9.11
CA ALA A 199 13.44 -9.68 -10.26
C ALA A 199 14.98 -9.78 -10.38
N SER A 200 15.70 -8.71 -10.03
CA SER A 200 17.17 -8.72 -10.05
C SER A 200 17.76 -9.57 -8.93
N ARG A 201 17.18 -9.52 -7.71
CA ARG A 201 17.57 -10.40 -6.60
C ARG A 201 17.31 -11.87 -6.92
N GLU A 202 16.17 -12.18 -7.54
CA GLU A 202 15.85 -13.55 -7.99
C GLU A 202 16.83 -14.07 -9.03
N ARG A 203 17.17 -13.26 -10.05
CA ARG A 203 18.14 -13.66 -11.09
C ARG A 203 19.55 -13.88 -10.56
N LEU A 204 19.94 -13.15 -9.53
CA LEU A 204 21.29 -13.17 -8.97
C LEU A 204 21.40 -14.05 -7.72
N ALA A 205 20.30 -14.67 -7.28
CA ALA A 205 20.25 -15.60 -6.16
C ALA A 205 21.30 -16.71 -6.33
N GLY A 206 22.23 -16.80 -5.36
CA GLY A 206 23.32 -17.79 -5.37
C GLY A 206 24.58 -17.38 -6.17
N THR A 207 24.70 -16.12 -6.58
CA THR A 207 25.94 -15.55 -7.15
C THR A 207 26.71 -14.73 -6.12
N ALA A 208 28.02 -14.51 -6.32
CA ALA A 208 28.86 -13.70 -5.42
C ALA A 208 28.37 -12.25 -5.21
N TRP A 209 27.45 -11.76 -6.06
CA TRP A 209 26.89 -10.41 -6.02
C TRP A 209 25.63 -10.30 -5.14
N VAL A 210 24.93 -11.40 -4.86
CA VAL A 210 23.75 -11.46 -4.00
C VAL A 210 23.89 -12.66 -3.07
N SER A 211 24.46 -12.39 -1.89
CA SER A 211 24.71 -13.36 -0.82
C SER A 211 23.45 -13.97 -0.20
N ASP A 212 22.24 -13.54 -0.57
CA ASP A 212 21.01 -13.94 0.11
C ASP A 212 19.80 -14.01 -0.81
N ALA A 213 19.30 -15.24 -1.00
CA ALA A 213 18.00 -15.53 -1.58
C ALA A 213 16.95 -15.88 -0.51
N HIS A 214 17.28 -15.67 0.77
CA HIS A 214 16.43 -16.05 1.90
C HIS A 214 15.10 -15.29 1.91
N ASP A 215 15.08 -14.08 1.35
CA ASP A 215 13.92 -13.23 1.17
C ASP A 215 12.93 -13.71 0.09
N LEU A 216 13.16 -14.82 -0.62
CA LEU A 216 12.38 -15.19 -1.81
C LEU A 216 11.42 -16.37 -1.64
N HIS A 217 11.34 -16.99 -0.46
CA HIS A 217 10.51 -18.17 -0.22
C HIS A 217 9.48 -17.93 0.89
N ASP A 218 8.18 -18.13 0.59
CA ASP A 218 7.07 -18.19 1.56
C ASP A 218 7.17 -19.46 2.44
#